data_AF-X1KS54-F1
#
_entry.id   AF-X1KS54-F1
#
_cell.length_a   1.000
_cell.length_b   1.000
_cell.length_c   1.000
_cell.angle_alpha   90.00
_cell.angle_beta   90.00
_cell.angle_gamma   90.00
#
_symmetry.space_group_name_H-M   'P 1'
#
loop_
_entity.id
_entity.type
_entity.pdbx_description
1 polymer ?
#
loop_
_entity_poly.entity_id
_entity_poly.type
_entity_poly.pdbx_seq_one_letter_code
_entity_poly.pdbx_strand_id
1 'polypeptide(L)'
;MALLNFKIVNVVASTKIKGRVNVEKLSNIKKNATYEPEIFNGLIYRKKEPKISFIIFSSGTISSVGAKSLDLAKNEIILMVNYIKKLGCIIGEKILGEIKIVNIVATVNINMKLDLNMLTSKLENYIYEPEQFPGIIFKPYND
;
A
#
# COMPACT_ATOMS: atom_id res chain seq x y z
N MET A 1 -21.20 -13.41 17.48
CA MET A 1 -20.92 -11.95 17.42
C MET A 1 -20.73 -11.57 15.95
N ALA A 2 -21.61 -10.75 15.37
CA ALA A 2 -21.34 -10.16 14.07
C ALA A 2 -20.40 -8.96 14.27
N LEU A 3 -19.27 -8.90 13.56
CA LEU A 3 -18.44 -7.72 13.49
C LEU A 3 -19.22 -6.64 12.73
N LEU A 4 -19.96 -5.80 13.46
CA LEU A 4 -20.65 -4.67 12.87
C LEU A 4 -19.58 -3.72 12.29
N ASN A 5 -19.76 -3.31 11.04
CA ASN A 5 -18.94 -2.29 10.36
C ASN A 5 -17.44 -2.63 10.15
N PHE A 6 -17.09 -3.89 9.91
CA PHE A 6 -15.76 -4.21 9.34
C PHE A 6 -15.58 -3.51 7.99
N LYS A 7 -14.50 -2.77 7.83
CA LYS A 7 -14.20 -2.02 6.61
C LYS A 7 -12.71 -2.03 6.31
N ILE A 8 -12.35 -2.49 5.12
CA ILE A 8 -11.01 -2.29 4.56
C ILE A 8 -10.86 -0.81 4.20
N VAL A 9 -9.81 -0.18 4.72
CA VAL A 9 -9.52 1.25 4.47
C VAL A 9 -8.31 1.45 3.58
N ASN A 10 -7.40 0.48 3.54
CA ASN A 10 -6.24 0.49 2.66
C ASN A 10 -5.76 -0.93 2.34
N VAL A 11 -5.39 -1.16 1.10
CA VAL A 11 -4.72 -2.37 0.62
C VAL A 11 -3.49 -1.93 -0.15
N VAL A 12 -2.36 -2.53 0.20
CA VAL A 12 -1.10 -2.38 -0.52
C VAL A 12 -0.85 -3.66 -1.31
N ALA A 13 -0.73 -3.51 -2.64
CA ALA A 13 -0.35 -4.60 -3.53
C ALA A 13 0.98 -4.29 -4.20
N SER A 14 1.76 -5.32 -4.50
CA SER A 14 3.05 -5.19 -5.17
C SER A 14 3.26 -6.30 -6.18
N THR A 15 3.98 -6.00 -7.25
CA THR A 15 4.46 -6.96 -8.22
C THR A 15 5.88 -6.61 -8.65
N LYS A 16 6.57 -7.59 -9.22
CA LYS A 16 7.85 -7.38 -9.88
C LYS A 16 7.74 -7.86 -11.32
N ILE A 17 7.97 -6.97 -12.27
CA ILE A 17 8.12 -7.37 -13.67
C ILE A 17 9.49 -8.02 -13.87
N LYS A 18 9.58 -9.02 -14.75
CA LYS A 18 10.85 -9.53 -15.22
C LYS A 18 11.37 -8.54 -16.26
N GLY A 19 12.19 -7.58 -15.84
CA GLY A 19 12.66 -6.44 -16.65
C GLY A 19 13.02 -5.23 -15.77
N ARG A 20 13.42 -4.12 -16.38
CA ARG A 20 13.65 -2.83 -15.69
C ARG A 20 12.68 -1.77 -16.16
N VAL A 21 12.40 -0.77 -15.32
CA VAL A 21 11.59 0.40 -15.70
C VAL A 21 12.50 1.62 -15.83
N ASN A 22 12.43 2.29 -16.98
CA ASN A 22 13.03 3.61 -17.14
C ASN A 22 12.14 4.67 -16.46
N VAL A 23 12.40 4.89 -15.17
CA VAL A 23 11.64 5.80 -14.31
C VAL A 23 11.82 7.27 -14.71
N GLU A 24 12.98 7.67 -15.20
CA GLU A 24 13.24 9.04 -15.70
C GLU A 24 12.39 9.35 -16.94
N LYS A 25 12.35 8.43 -17.90
CA LYS A 25 11.45 8.55 -19.06
C LYS A 25 9.99 8.61 -18.61
N LEU A 26 9.62 7.78 -17.64
CA LEU A 26 8.25 7.75 -17.12
C LEU A 26 7.86 9.06 -16.40
N SER A 27 8.74 9.65 -15.60
CA SER A 27 8.49 10.93 -14.92
C SER A 27 8.31 12.07 -15.93
N ASN A 28 9.12 12.10 -16.98
CA ASN A 28 9.03 13.12 -18.03
C ASN A 28 7.72 13.05 -18.82
N ILE A 29 7.16 11.86 -19.00
CA ILE A 29 5.88 11.66 -19.72
C ILE A 29 4.69 11.98 -18.81
N LYS A 30 4.78 11.68 -17.51
CA LYS A 30 3.63 11.70 -16.60
C LYS A 30 3.66 12.90 -15.65
N LYS A 31 2.83 13.91 -15.93
CA LYS A 31 2.74 15.18 -15.16
C LYS A 31 2.55 15.06 -13.64
N ASN A 32 2.01 13.94 -13.13
CA ASN A 32 1.81 13.72 -11.68
C ASN A 32 2.75 12.64 -11.12
N ALA A 33 3.85 12.37 -11.80
CA ALA A 33 4.92 11.51 -11.33
C ALA A 33 6.08 12.36 -10.81
N THR A 34 6.52 12.07 -9.59
CA THR A 34 7.67 12.70 -8.94
C THR A 34 8.77 11.65 -8.85
N TYR A 35 9.97 11.99 -9.32
CA TYR A 35 11.16 11.15 -9.20
C TYR A 35 12.34 12.03 -8.78
N GLU A 36 12.72 11.88 -7.52
CA GLU A 36 13.81 12.63 -6.87
C GLU A 36 14.72 11.60 -6.19
N PRO A 37 15.65 10.96 -6.94
CA PRO A 37 16.42 9.81 -6.44
C PRO A 37 17.26 10.11 -5.20
N GLU A 38 17.68 11.37 -5.02
CA GLU A 38 18.40 11.84 -3.83
C GLU A 38 17.53 11.86 -2.56
N ILE A 39 16.20 11.95 -2.70
CA ILE A 39 15.24 11.96 -1.59
C ILE A 39 14.61 10.58 -1.42
N PHE A 40 14.24 9.94 -2.52
CA PHE A 40 13.61 8.63 -2.52
C PHE A 40 13.92 7.88 -3.82
N ASN A 41 14.49 6.68 -3.69
CA ASN A 41 14.91 5.83 -4.81
C ASN A 41 13.73 5.12 -5.51
N GLY A 42 12.65 5.84 -5.81
CA GLY A 42 11.47 5.33 -6.48
C GLY A 42 10.63 6.46 -7.07
N LEU A 43 9.99 6.21 -8.21
CA LEU A 43 9.04 7.15 -8.79
C LEU A 43 7.70 7.02 -8.08
N ILE A 44 7.18 8.15 -7.60
CA ILE A 44 5.85 8.25 -6.99
C ILE A 44 4.89 8.82 -8.01
N TYR A 45 3.90 8.04 -8.42
CA TYR A 45 2.81 8.51 -9.29
C TYR A 45 1.49 8.54 -8.54
N ARG A 46 0.82 9.71 -8.48
CA ARG A 46 -0.47 9.87 -7.80
C ARG A 46 -1.62 9.94 -8.81
N LYS A 47 -2.41 8.87 -8.88
CA LYS A 47 -3.67 8.81 -9.63
C LYS A 47 -4.78 9.46 -8.80
N LYS A 48 -5.56 10.35 -9.41
CA LYS A 48 -6.66 11.06 -8.72
C LYS A 48 -7.89 10.17 -8.56
N GLU A 49 -8.29 9.47 -9.62
CA GLU A 49 -9.48 8.62 -9.63
C GLU A 49 -9.19 7.26 -10.28
N PRO A 50 -9.34 6.14 -9.53
CA PRO A 50 -9.44 6.09 -8.07
C PRO A 50 -8.20 6.70 -7.40
N LYS A 51 -8.35 7.24 -6.18
CA LYS A 51 -7.25 7.84 -5.40
C LYS A 51 -6.25 6.77 -4.97
N ILE A 52 -5.20 6.57 -5.77
CA ILE A 52 -4.17 5.56 -5.57
C ILE A 52 -2.80 6.17 -5.86
N SER A 53 -1.83 5.86 -5.01
CA SER A 53 -0.42 6.17 -5.26
C SER A 53 0.30 4.93 -5.74
N PHE A 54 1.13 5.07 -6.77
CA PHE A 54 2.02 4.04 -7.25
C PHE A 54 3.45 4.38 -6.87
N ILE A 55 4.18 3.37 -6.42
CA ILE A 55 5.61 3.44 -6.15
C ILE A 55 6.29 2.51 -7.14
N ILE A 56 7.15 3.06 -7.99
CA ILE A 56 7.73 2.35 -9.13
C ILE A 56 9.26 2.45 -9.04
N PHE A 57 9.92 1.31 -8.95
CA PHE A 57 11.37 1.21 -8.87
C PHE A 57 11.96 0.87 -10.24
N SER A 58 13.16 1.38 -10.52
CA SER A 58 13.92 1.05 -11.75
C SER A 58 14.19 -0.45 -11.90
N SER A 59 14.23 -1.18 -10.78
CA SER A 59 14.36 -2.64 -10.70
C SER A 59 13.15 -3.44 -11.22
N GLY A 60 12.05 -2.78 -11.57
CA GLY A 60 10.83 -3.45 -12.03
C GLY A 60 9.80 -3.72 -10.94
N THR A 61 10.08 -3.37 -9.68
CA THR A 61 9.08 -3.44 -8.62
C THR A 61 8.07 -2.31 -8.76
N ILE A 62 6.78 -2.65 -8.72
CA ILE A 62 5.66 -1.70 -8.80
C ILE A 62 4.69 -2.01 -7.67
N SER A 63 4.38 -1.02 -6.86
CA SER A 63 3.45 -1.14 -5.72
C SER A 63 2.33 -0.10 -5.83
N SER A 64 1.13 -0.46 -5.38
CA SER A 64 -0.05 0.42 -5.28
C SER A 64 -0.44 0.61 -3.82
N VAL A 65 -0.75 1.84 -3.43
CA VAL A 65 -1.17 2.22 -2.07
C VAL A 65 -2.45 3.06 -2.15
N GLY A 66 -3.42 2.79 -1.27
CA GLY A 66 -4.66 3.56 -1.14
C GLY A 66 -5.92 2.85 -1.66
N ALA A 67 -5.79 1.63 -2.19
CA ALA A 67 -6.95 0.86 -2.66
C ALA A 67 -7.84 0.43 -1.48
N LYS A 68 -9.16 0.44 -1.67
CA LYS A 68 -10.14 0.05 -0.64
C LYS A 68 -10.65 -1.39 -0.76
N SER A 69 -10.09 -2.17 -1.69
CA SER A 69 -10.36 -3.60 -1.84
C SER A 69 -9.14 -4.30 -2.47
N LEU A 70 -9.06 -5.62 -2.28
CA LEU A 70 -7.98 -6.43 -2.85
C LEU A 70 -8.02 -6.41 -4.38
N ASP A 71 -9.21 -6.52 -4.96
CA ASP A 71 -9.39 -6.51 -6.42
C ASP A 71 -8.98 -5.18 -7.03
N LEU A 72 -9.35 -4.07 -6.40
CA LEU A 72 -8.94 -2.75 -6.87
C LEU A 72 -7.42 -2.60 -6.85
N ALA A 73 -6.76 -3.05 -5.78
CA ALA A 73 -5.30 -3.00 -5.67
C ALA A 73 -4.62 -3.80 -6.79
N LYS A 74 -5.06 -5.04 -7.02
CA LYS A 74 -4.52 -5.92 -8.06
C LYS A 74 -4.77 -5.36 -9.47
N ASN A 75 -5.99 -4.92 -9.75
CA ASN A 75 -6.37 -4.39 -11.06
C ASN A 75 -5.57 -3.14 -11.41
N GLU A 76 -5.34 -2.26 -10.45
CA GLU A 76 -4.61 -1.01 -10.66
C GLU A 76 -3.12 -1.25 -10.92
N ILE A 77 -2.52 -2.27 -10.30
CA ILE A 77 -1.18 -2.75 -10.66
C ILE A 77 -1.13 -3.20 -12.13
N ILE A 78 -2.10 -4.02 -12.57
CA ILE A 78 -2.15 -4.53 -13.96
C ILE A 78 -2.28 -3.37 -14.95
N LEU A 79 -3.19 -2.43 -14.68
CA LEU A 79 -3.39 -1.25 -15.51
C LEU A 79 -2.13 -0.39 -15.60
N MET A 80 -1.44 -0.19 -14.47
CA MET A 80 -0.18 0.57 -14.44
C MET A 80 0.92 -0.11 -15.25
N VAL A 81 1.12 -1.42 -15.07
CA VAL A 81 2.10 -2.19 -15.84
C VAL A 81 1.82 -2.09 -17.34
N ASN A 82 0.56 -2.24 -17.75
CA ASN A 82 0.16 -2.12 -19.15
C ASN A 82 0.37 -0.71 -19.70
N TYR A 83 0.16 0.32 -18.88
CA TYR A 83 0.45 1.70 -19.26
C TYR A 83 1.95 1.93 -19.47
N ILE A 84 2.80 1.51 -18.53
CA ILE A 84 4.27 1.62 -18.65
C ILE A 84 4.79 0.84 -19.88
N LYS A 85 4.20 -0.35 -20.17
CA LYS A 85 4.47 -1.12 -21.40
C LYS A 85 4.17 -0.31 -22.65
N LYS A 86 2.99 0.31 -22.74
CA LYS A 86 2.56 1.11 -23.91
C LYS A 86 3.44 2.34 -24.14
N LEU A 87 3.96 2.95 -23.08
CA LEU A 87 4.91 4.07 -23.17
C LEU A 87 6.33 3.66 -23.60
N GLY A 88 6.60 2.36 -23.74
CA GLY A 88 7.94 1.86 -24.04
C GLY A 88 8.94 2.22 -22.94
N CYS A 89 8.52 2.17 -21.68
CA CYS A 89 9.36 2.44 -20.51
C CYS A 89 9.92 1.16 -19.88
N ILE A 90 9.52 -0.03 -20.36
CA ILE A 90 10.09 -1.31 -19.89
C ILE A 90 11.26 -1.73 -20.77
N ILE A 91 12.39 -2.02 -20.13
CA ILE A 91 13.64 -2.50 -20.74
C ILE A 91 13.79 -3.99 -20.42
N GLY A 92 14.07 -4.79 -21.45
CA GLY A 92 14.21 -6.25 -21.34
C GLY A 92 12.88 -6.99 -21.47
N GLU A 93 12.76 -8.10 -20.75
CA GLU A 93 11.53 -8.90 -20.72
C GLU A 93 10.33 -8.05 -20.24
N LYS A 94 9.12 -8.41 -20.68
CA LYS A 94 7.87 -7.70 -20.34
C LYS A 94 6.88 -8.61 -19.61
N ILE A 95 7.41 -9.57 -18.86
CA ILE A 95 6.63 -10.57 -18.15
C ILE A 95 6.20 -9.98 -16.80
N LEU A 96 4.89 -10.00 -16.54
CA LEU A 96 4.33 -9.60 -15.26
C LEU A 96 4.53 -10.75 -14.26
N GLY A 97 5.17 -10.47 -13.12
CA GLY A 97 5.26 -11.43 -12.03
C GLY A 97 3.95 -11.53 -11.24
N GLU A 98 3.93 -12.42 -10.26
CA GLU A 98 2.81 -12.54 -9.33
C GLU A 98 2.52 -11.20 -8.63
N ILE A 99 1.24 -10.88 -8.44
CA ILE A 99 0.80 -9.72 -7.67
C ILE A 99 0.49 -10.18 -6.24
N LYS A 100 1.24 -9.66 -5.28
CA LYS A 100 1.13 -10.00 -3.85
C LYS A 100 0.46 -8.87 -3.08
N ILE A 101 -0.39 -9.23 -2.13
CA ILE A 101 -0.87 -8.28 -1.13
C ILE A 101 0.20 -8.19 -0.04
N VAL A 102 0.68 -6.98 0.22
CA VAL A 102 1.77 -6.70 1.16
C VAL A 102 1.23 -6.28 2.52
N ASN A 103 0.16 -5.48 2.51
CA ASN A 103 -0.45 -4.99 3.74
C ASN A 103 -1.94 -4.72 3.52
N ILE A 104 -2.74 -4.91 4.58
CA ILE A 104 -4.14 -4.54 4.65
C ILE A 104 -4.36 -3.78 5.95
N VAL A 105 -5.01 -2.63 5.85
CA VAL A 105 -5.50 -1.88 7.01
C VAL A 105 -7.03 -1.95 7.01
N ALA A 106 -7.60 -2.35 8.14
CA ALA A 106 -9.04 -2.44 8.33
C ALA A 106 -9.46 -1.77 9.65
N THR A 107 -10.70 -1.31 9.68
CA THR A 107 -11.34 -0.72 10.86
C THR A 107 -12.58 -1.55 11.22
N VAL A 108 -12.86 -1.67 12.52
CA VAL A 108 -14.07 -2.31 13.04
C VAL A 108 -14.67 -1.44 14.14
N ASN A 109 -16.00 -1.41 14.24
CA ASN A 109 -16.69 -0.80 15.36
C ASN A 109 -17.40 -1.89 16.16
N ILE A 110 -16.92 -2.12 17.38
CA ILE A 110 -17.43 -3.14 18.30
C ILE A 110 -18.72 -2.71 19.03
N ASN A 111 -19.22 -1.48 18.80
CA ASN A 111 -20.43 -0.90 19.37
C ASN A 111 -20.58 -1.09 20.90
N MET A 112 -19.44 -1.10 21.59
CA MET A 112 -19.34 -1.22 23.04
C MET A 112 -18.27 -0.26 23.54
N LYS A 113 -18.44 0.25 24.76
CA LYS A 113 -17.39 0.99 25.44
C LYS A 113 -16.36 0.00 25.96
N LEU A 114 -15.09 0.29 25.74
CA LEU A 114 -13.98 -0.46 26.31
C LEU A 114 -13.34 0.37 27.41
N ASP A 115 -13.16 -0.25 28.57
CA ASP A 115 -12.29 0.28 29.60
C ASP A 115 -10.84 -0.11 29.27
N LEU A 116 -10.07 0.85 28.76
CA LEU A 116 -8.69 0.62 28.35
C LEU A 116 -7.79 0.28 29.57
N ASN A 117 -8.05 0.88 30.74
CA ASN A 117 -7.27 0.60 31.95
C ASN A 117 -7.53 -0.81 32.47
N MET A 118 -8.75 -1.33 32.33
CA MET A 118 -9.01 -2.74 32.64
C MET A 118 -8.35 -3.67 31.62
N LEU A 119 -8.32 -3.32 30.34
CA LEU A 119 -7.75 -4.16 29.29
C LEU A 119 -6.23 -4.34 29.44
N THR A 120 -5.51 -3.30 29.87
CA THR A 120 -4.06 -3.40 30.10
C THR A 120 -3.69 -4.48 31.12
N SER A 121 -4.53 -4.74 32.12
CA SER A 121 -4.31 -5.83 33.09
C SER A 121 -4.47 -7.25 32.50
N LYS A 122 -5.06 -7.37 31.30
CA LYS A 122 -5.40 -8.64 30.66
C LYS A 122 -4.63 -8.90 29.37
N LEU A 123 -3.92 -7.92 28.85
CA LEU A 123 -3.16 -8.01 27.60
C LEU A 123 -1.67 -8.16 27.92
N GLU A 124 -0.98 -9.03 27.20
CA GLU A 124 0.45 -9.28 27.41
C GLU A 124 1.32 -8.37 26.53
N ASN A 125 0.94 -8.18 25.27
CA ASN A 125 1.74 -7.46 24.27
C ASN A 125 1.03 -6.19 23.80
N TYR A 126 1.14 -5.11 24.58
CA TYR A 126 0.51 -3.83 24.25
C TYR A 126 1.39 -2.63 24.56
N ILE A 127 1.07 -1.48 23.96
CA ILE A 127 1.59 -0.16 24.30
C ILE A 127 0.38 0.72 24.61
N TYR A 128 0.37 1.36 25.77
CA TYR A 128 -0.69 2.27 26.20
C TYR A 128 -0.08 3.49 26.90
N GLU A 129 0.01 4.58 26.16
CA GLU A 129 0.57 5.86 26.59
C GLU A 129 -0.44 6.97 26.22
N PRO A 130 -1.53 7.15 27.01
CA PRO A 130 -2.67 7.98 26.61
C PRO A 130 -2.31 9.45 26.33
N GLU A 131 -1.24 9.96 26.94
CA GLU A 131 -0.70 11.30 26.69
C GLU A 131 -0.07 11.44 25.29
N GLN A 132 0.42 10.35 24.71
CA GLN A 132 1.00 10.32 23.36
C GLN A 132 0.00 9.86 22.30
N PHE A 133 -0.80 8.84 22.64
CA PHE A 133 -1.81 8.27 21.77
C PHE A 133 -2.98 7.71 22.60
N PRO A 134 -4.23 8.12 22.33
CA PRO A 134 -5.37 7.81 23.20
C PRO A 134 -5.85 6.34 23.14
N GLY A 135 -5.27 5.50 22.28
CA GLY A 135 -5.66 4.10 22.09
C GLY A 135 -4.60 3.13 22.61
N ILE A 136 -5.03 1.88 22.86
CA ILE A 136 -4.09 0.77 23.08
C ILE A 136 -3.59 0.28 21.72
N ILE A 137 -2.26 0.19 21.57
CA ILE A 137 -1.63 -0.51 20.44
C ILE A 137 -1.36 -1.94 20.90
N PHE A 138 -2.16 -2.89 20.44
CA PHE A 138 -1.96 -4.31 20.73
C PHE A 138 -1.16 -4.98 19.61
N LYS A 139 -0.13 -5.75 19.97
CA LYS A 139 0.71 -6.52 19.05
C LYS A 139 0.43 -8.01 19.28
N PRO A 140 -0.43 -8.65 18.46
CA PRO A 140 -0.83 -10.04 18.68
C PRO A 140 0.32 -11.05 18.52
N TYR A 141 1.37 -10.66 17.79
CA TYR A 141 2.55 -11.49 17.53
C TYR A 141 3.81 -10.68 17.83
N ASN A 142 4.84 -11.36 18.33
CA ASN A 142 6.19 -10.81 18.43
C ASN A 142 6.85 -11.02 17.05
N ASP A 143 6.87 -9.98 16.23
CA ASP A 143 7.73 -9.90 15.04
C ASP A 143 9.15 -9.49 15.43
#